data_AF-A0A212K5Z6-F1
#
_entry.id   AF-A0A212K5Z6-F1
#
_cell.length_a   1.000
_cell.length_b   1.000
_cell.length_c   1.000
_cell.angle_alpha   90.00
_cell.angle_beta   90.00
_cell.angle_gamma   90.00
#
_symmetry.space_group_name_H-M   'P 1'
#
loop_
_entity.id
_entity.type
_entity.pdbx_description
1 polymer ?
#
loop_
_entity_poly.entity_id
_entity_poly.type
_entity_poly.pdbx_seq_one_letter_code
_entity_poly.pdbx_strand_id
1 'polypeptide(L)'
;MSDKRKFQASFSVKVDTSRVRFELASAEDYGGPEGFFRIRSGRRWINGADGKPRFFDKAGLARLLADVALGDLASPPAPPEIPYPSRVSVKVWRDGMPDWFCAWTTTPPILDYSGRWVVCVSMDGTRQFVPVEDVTVHPEKRRG
;
A
#
# COMPACT_ATOMS: atom_id res chain seq x y z
N MET A 1 -31.67 -2.20 12.42
CA MET A 1 -31.60 -0.72 12.39
C MET A 1 -31.18 -0.30 10.99
N SER A 2 -32.02 0.44 10.25
CA SER A 2 -31.66 0.93 8.92
C SER A 2 -30.53 1.94 9.03
N ASP A 3 -29.41 1.60 8.41
CA ASP A 3 -28.28 2.50 8.24
C ASP A 3 -28.72 3.68 7.36
N LYS A 4 -28.95 4.86 7.96
CA LYS A 4 -29.37 6.11 7.29
C LYS A 4 -28.18 6.84 6.63
N ARG A 5 -27.02 6.21 6.51
CA ARG A 5 -25.82 6.80 5.93
C ARG A 5 -26.03 7.08 4.44
N LYS A 6 -25.78 8.33 4.03
CA LYS A 6 -26.04 8.83 2.68
C LYS A 6 -24.81 8.62 1.80
N PHE A 7 -25.00 8.02 0.64
CA PHE A 7 -23.98 8.06 -0.40
C PHE A 7 -23.95 9.47 -0.99
N GLN A 8 -22.79 10.10 -0.93
CA GLN A 8 -22.56 11.44 -1.48
C GLN A 8 -22.47 11.40 -3.01
N ALA A 9 -21.88 10.34 -3.56
CA ALA A 9 -21.73 10.15 -4.99
C ALA A 9 -21.68 8.66 -5.35
N SER A 10 -21.84 8.35 -6.63
CA SER A 10 -21.53 7.03 -7.17
C SER A 10 -20.98 7.15 -8.58
N PHE A 11 -20.07 6.26 -8.95
CA PHE A 11 -19.60 6.11 -10.33
C PHE A 11 -19.73 4.65 -10.77
N SER A 12 -19.62 4.41 -12.07
CA SER A 12 -19.59 3.06 -12.62
C SER A 12 -18.46 2.94 -13.61
N VAL A 13 -17.76 1.82 -13.52
CA VAL A 13 -16.69 1.47 -14.46
C VAL A 13 -17.21 0.32 -15.33
N LYS A 14 -17.10 0.46 -16.65
CA LYS A 14 -17.46 -0.57 -17.61
C LYS A 14 -16.17 -1.12 -18.21
N VAL A 15 -15.92 -2.41 -18.00
CA VAL A 15 -14.81 -3.16 -18.58
C VAL A 15 -15.42 -4.23 -19.47
N ASP A 16 -15.13 -4.17 -20.76
CA ASP A 16 -15.74 -5.01 -21.80
C ASP A 16 -17.27 -5.02 -21.72
N THR A 17 -17.84 -6.17 -21.35
CA THR A 17 -19.29 -6.41 -21.20
C THR A 17 -19.76 -6.22 -19.76
N SER A 18 -18.84 -6.11 -18.80
CA SER A 18 -19.12 -6.02 -17.37
C SER A 18 -19.17 -4.57 -16.89
N ARG A 19 -20.11 -4.26 -15.99
CA ARG A 19 -20.19 -2.96 -15.32
C ARG A 19 -20.13 -3.16 -13.81
N VAL A 20 -19.20 -2.46 -13.15
CA VAL A 20 -19.06 -2.43 -11.70
C VAL A 20 -19.45 -1.04 -11.20
N ARG A 21 -20.39 -0.97 -10.26
CA ARG A 21 -20.83 0.28 -9.62
C ARG A 21 -20.13 0.47 -8.29
N PHE A 22 -19.64 1.69 -8.06
CA PHE A 22 -19.00 2.13 -6.83
C PHE A 22 -19.80 3.26 -6.19
N GLU A 23 -20.04 3.14 -4.89
CA GLU A 23 -20.79 4.11 -4.10
C GLU A 23 -19.86 4.71 -3.04
N LEU A 24 -19.88 6.05 -2.92
CA LEU A 24 -19.00 6.81 -2.03
C LEU A 24 -19.83 7.39 -0.89
N ALA A 25 -19.43 7.07 0.34
CA ALA A 25 -19.92 7.72 1.54
C ALA A 25 -18.80 8.55 2.17
N SER A 26 -19.16 9.55 2.99
CA SER A 26 -18.15 10.27 3.77
C SER A 26 -17.42 9.27 4.68
N ALA A 27 -16.10 9.38 4.77
CA ALA A 27 -15.34 8.59 5.73
C ALA A 27 -15.71 8.93 7.18
N GLU A 28 -16.11 10.18 7.46
CA GLU A 28 -16.51 10.65 8.80
C GLU A 28 -17.67 9.84 9.40
N ASP A 29 -18.63 9.44 8.56
CA ASP A 29 -19.77 8.58 8.95
C ASP A 29 -19.35 7.19 9.47
N TYR A 30 -18.09 6.81 9.22
CA TYR A 30 -17.48 5.52 9.55
C TYR A 30 -16.24 5.67 10.43
N GLY A 31 -16.01 6.84 11.04
CA GLY A 31 -14.86 7.10 11.91
C GLY A 31 -13.53 7.26 11.17
N GLY A 32 -13.59 7.54 9.86
CA GLY A 32 -12.43 7.88 9.05
C GLY A 32 -12.16 9.39 8.99
N PRO A 33 -11.06 9.80 8.33
CA PRO A 33 -10.63 11.20 8.31
C PRO A 33 -11.58 12.11 7.50
N GLU A 34 -11.63 13.39 7.86
CA GLU A 34 -12.37 14.41 7.11
C GLU A 34 -11.85 14.54 5.66
N GLY A 35 -12.77 14.67 4.71
CA GLY A 35 -12.44 14.78 3.29
C GLY A 35 -12.04 13.47 2.59
N PHE A 36 -12.10 12.35 3.30
CA PHE A 36 -11.92 11.01 2.74
C PHE A 36 -13.26 10.34 2.44
N PHE A 37 -13.22 9.27 1.66
CA PHE A 37 -14.37 8.48 1.24
C PHE A 37 -14.28 7.04 1.71
N ARG A 38 -15.42 6.47 2.13
CA ARG A 38 -15.62 5.03 2.28
C ARG A 38 -16.32 4.51 1.02
N ILE A 39 -15.77 3.47 0.39
CA ILE A 39 -16.24 2.99 -0.91
C ILE A 39 -16.87 1.60 -0.80
N ARG A 40 -18.06 1.45 -1.38
CA ARG A 40 -18.79 0.19 -1.52
C ARG A 40 -18.90 -0.21 -2.99
N SER A 41 -18.72 -1.49 -3.29
CA SER A 41 -18.96 -2.09 -4.61
C SER A 41 -19.76 -3.38 -4.46
N GLY A 42 -20.81 -3.57 -5.27
CA GLY A 42 -21.62 -4.79 -5.22
C GLY A 42 -22.18 -5.12 -3.83
N ARG A 43 -22.59 -4.10 -3.06
CA ARG A 43 -23.03 -4.20 -1.64
C ARG A 43 -21.93 -4.64 -0.65
N ARG A 44 -20.66 -4.66 -1.05
CA ARG A 44 -19.51 -5.00 -0.20
C ARG A 44 -18.61 -3.78 -0.01
N TRP A 45 -18.19 -3.52 1.22
CA TRP A 45 -17.25 -2.46 1.53
C TRP A 45 -15.82 -2.88 1.15
N ILE A 46 -15.06 -1.98 0.51
CA ILE A 46 -13.67 -2.27 0.11
C ILE A 46 -12.78 -2.15 1.34
N ASN A 47 -12.48 -3.23 2.05
CA ASN A 47 -11.64 -3.19 3.25
C ASN A 47 -10.13 -3.17 2.91
N GLY A 48 -9.30 -2.83 3.88
CA GLY A 48 -7.86 -3.08 3.83
C GLY A 48 -7.57 -4.58 3.88
N ALA A 49 -6.32 -4.96 3.62
CA ALA A 49 -5.87 -6.36 3.72
C ALA A 49 -6.02 -6.93 5.14
N ASP A 50 -6.04 -6.06 6.15
CA ASP A 50 -6.30 -6.38 7.55
C ASP A 50 -7.80 -6.54 7.88
N GLY A 51 -8.67 -6.46 6.87
CA GLY A 51 -10.13 -6.54 7.02
C GLY A 51 -10.78 -5.27 7.60
N LYS A 52 -10.01 -4.23 7.93
CA LYS A 52 -10.53 -2.98 8.51
C LYS A 52 -11.09 -2.05 7.43
N PRO A 53 -11.93 -1.07 7.81
CA PRO A 53 -12.39 -0.04 6.89
C PRO A 53 -11.23 0.69 6.21
N ARG A 54 -11.25 0.75 4.87
CA ARG A 54 -10.30 1.53 4.07
C ARG A 54 -10.89 2.89 3.70
N PHE A 55 -10.15 3.97 3.91
CA PHE A 55 -10.58 5.31 3.51
C PHE A 55 -9.73 5.82 2.35
N PHE A 56 -10.35 6.54 1.42
CA PHE A 56 -9.73 7.02 0.19
C PHE A 56 -9.80 8.54 0.15
N ASP A 57 -8.66 9.20 -0.02
CA ASP A 57 -8.63 10.59 -0.44
C ASP A 57 -8.92 10.67 -1.96
N LYS A 58 -8.91 11.89 -2.51
CA LYS A 58 -9.14 12.11 -3.96
C LYS A 58 -8.12 11.37 -4.82
N ALA A 59 -6.86 11.31 -4.40
CA ALA A 59 -5.80 10.63 -5.13
C ALA A 59 -5.98 9.10 -5.11
N GLY A 60 -6.30 8.53 -3.94
CA GLY A 60 -6.61 7.12 -3.77
C GLY A 60 -7.86 6.69 -4.54
N LEU A 61 -8.87 7.55 -4.61
CA LEU A 61 -10.05 7.33 -5.45
C LEU A 61 -9.70 7.27 -6.95
N ALA A 62 -8.86 8.21 -7.43
CA ALA A 62 -8.43 8.21 -8.82
C ALA A 62 -7.63 6.94 -9.19
N ARG A 63 -6.76 6.49 -8.28
CA ARG A 63 -6.02 5.21 -8.44
C ARG A 63 -6.96 4.02 -8.49
N LEU A 64 -7.89 3.91 -7.54
CA LEU A 64 -8.90 2.84 -7.54
C LEU A 64 -9.67 2.80 -8.88
N LEU A 65 -10.03 3.97 -9.40
CA LEU A 65 -10.77 4.07 -10.66
C LEU A 65 -9.91 3.61 -11.85
N ALA A 66 -8.63 3.99 -11.88
CA ALA A 66 -7.67 3.51 -12.88
C ALA A 66 -7.47 1.99 -12.79
N ASP A 67 -7.25 1.46 -11.59
CA ASP A 67 -7.06 0.03 -11.33
C ASP A 67 -8.25 -0.79 -11.84
N VAL A 68 -9.48 -0.33 -11.56
CA VAL A 68 -10.70 -1.03 -11.98
C VAL A 68 -10.97 -0.88 -13.48
N ALA A 69 -10.72 0.29 -14.07
CA ALA A 69 -11.06 0.57 -15.46
C ALA A 69 -10.12 -0.09 -16.46
N LEU A 70 -8.87 -0.29 -16.09
CA LEU A 70 -7.83 -0.79 -16.98
C LEU A 70 -7.59 -2.30 -16.87
N GLY A 71 -8.21 -2.98 -15.89
CA GLY A 71 -8.52 -4.41 -16.00
C GLY A 71 -7.35 -5.37 -16.30
N ASP A 72 -6.15 -5.09 -15.78
CA ASP A 72 -5.27 -6.05 -15.11
C ASP A 72 -4.34 -5.20 -14.26
N LEU A 73 -3.98 -5.66 -13.05
CA LEU A 73 -2.81 -5.08 -12.38
C LEU A 73 -1.70 -5.13 -13.44
N ALA A 74 -1.03 -4.02 -13.74
CA ALA A 74 0.35 -4.17 -14.14
C ALA A 74 0.95 -5.12 -13.09
N SER A 75 1.30 -6.34 -13.50
CA SER A 75 1.82 -7.34 -12.57
C SER A 75 2.84 -6.58 -11.73
N PRO A 76 2.68 -6.55 -10.39
CA PRO A 76 3.54 -5.71 -9.58
C PRO A 76 4.97 -6.02 -10.01
N PRO A 77 5.80 -5.00 -10.30
CA PRO A 77 7.13 -5.22 -10.84
C PRO A 77 7.78 -6.33 -10.03
N ALA A 78 8.38 -7.34 -10.66
CA ALA A 78 8.79 -8.55 -9.96
C ALA A 78 9.48 -8.21 -8.63
N PRO A 79 9.17 -8.93 -7.53
CA PRO A 79 9.77 -8.64 -6.24
C PRO A 79 11.29 -8.57 -6.41
N PRO A 80 11.94 -7.54 -5.87
CA PRO A 80 13.38 -7.40 -6.00
C PRO A 80 14.06 -8.64 -5.39
N GLU A 81 15.15 -9.09 -6.00
CA GLU A 81 15.91 -10.24 -5.51
C GLU A 81 16.73 -9.84 -4.26
N ILE A 82 16.04 -9.76 -3.12
CA ILE A 82 16.67 -9.54 -1.82
C ILE A 82 16.48 -10.83 -1.02
N PRO A 83 17.54 -11.65 -0.88
CA PRO A 83 17.49 -12.83 -0.03
C PRO A 83 17.06 -12.45 1.38
N TYR A 84 16.28 -13.31 2.02
CA TYR A 84 15.87 -13.12 3.40
C TYR A 84 16.35 -14.30 4.25
N PRO A 85 17.07 -14.08 5.37
CA PRO A 85 17.59 -12.80 5.86
C PRO A 85 18.84 -12.32 5.08
N SER A 86 18.97 -11.00 4.89
CA SER A 86 20.15 -10.35 4.30
C SER A 86 20.67 -9.24 5.18
N ARG A 87 22.00 -9.07 5.18
CA ARG A 87 22.66 -7.88 5.72
C ARG A 87 22.49 -6.74 4.71
N VAL A 88 22.01 -5.59 5.18
CA VAL A 88 21.73 -4.44 4.31
C VAL A 88 22.25 -3.13 4.90
N SER A 89 22.56 -2.17 4.03
CA SER A 89 22.68 -0.76 4.38
C SER A 89 21.41 -0.05 3.94
N VAL A 90 20.76 0.66 4.86
CA VAL A 90 19.54 1.43 4.62
C VAL A 90 19.90 2.90 4.59
N LYS A 91 19.55 3.58 3.50
CA LYS A 91 19.66 5.02 3.36
C LYS A 91 18.50 5.69 4.09
N VAL A 92 18.83 6.61 5.00
CA VAL A 92 17.86 7.39 5.77
C VAL A 92 18.23 8.86 5.61
N TRP A 93 17.27 9.71 5.29
CA TRP A 93 17.51 11.15 5.22
C TRP A 93 17.39 11.78 6.62
N ARG A 94 18.43 12.50 7.05
CA ARG A 94 18.45 13.30 8.28
C ARG A 94 19.04 14.67 7.98
N ASP A 95 18.36 15.73 8.40
CA ASP A 95 18.80 17.12 8.23
C ASP A 95 19.19 17.48 6.78
N GLY A 96 18.48 16.90 5.80
CA GLY A 96 18.73 17.13 4.37
C GLY A 96 19.94 16.39 3.80
N MET A 97 20.61 15.54 4.57
CA MET A 97 21.72 14.70 4.14
C MET A 97 21.36 13.20 4.25
N PRO A 98 21.88 12.34 3.34
CA PRO A 98 21.73 10.91 3.47
C PRO A 98 22.68 10.34 4.53
N ASP A 99 22.13 9.57 5.47
CA ASP A 99 22.85 8.69 6.40
C ASP A 99 22.62 7.23 6.03
N TRP A 100 23.54 6.34 6.43
CA TRP A 100 23.43 4.89 6.17
C TRP A 100 23.50 4.08 7.45
N PHE A 101 22.52 3.20 7.64
CA PHE A 101 22.43 2.31 8.79
C PHE A 101 22.59 0.85 8.37
N CYS A 102 23.41 0.10 9.10
CA CYS A 102 23.56 -1.34 8.89
C CYS A 102 22.43 -2.09 9.62
N ALA A 103 21.59 -2.80 8.86
CA ALA A 103 20.45 -3.53 9.37
C ALA A 103 20.39 -4.96 8.82
N TRP A 104 19.45 -5.74 9.32
CA TRP A 104 19.07 -7.04 8.76
C TRP A 104 17.65 -6.97 8.25
N THR A 105 17.40 -7.52 7.05
CA THR A 105 16.03 -7.74 6.59
C THR A 105 15.38 -8.79 7.48
N THR A 106 14.09 -8.58 7.74
CA THR A 106 13.28 -9.41 8.62
C THR A 106 12.02 -9.97 7.95
N THR A 107 11.81 -9.55 6.70
CA THR A 107 10.83 -10.09 5.77
C THR A 107 11.47 -10.14 4.37
N PRO A 108 10.97 -10.97 3.45
CA PRO A 108 11.17 -10.72 2.02
C PRO A 108 10.57 -9.36 1.60
N PRO A 109 10.83 -8.87 0.39
CA PRO A 109 10.17 -7.68 -0.16
C PRO A 109 8.65 -7.84 -0.17
N ILE A 110 7.96 -6.79 0.27
CA ILE A 110 6.50 -6.69 0.37
C ILE A 110 6.06 -5.48 -0.44
N LEU A 111 4.97 -5.62 -1.20
CA LEU A 111 4.37 -4.50 -1.89
C LEU A 111 3.45 -3.73 -0.92
N ASP A 112 3.71 -2.44 -0.71
CA ASP A 112 2.91 -1.61 0.19
C ASP A 112 1.61 -1.10 -0.46
N TYR A 113 0.78 -0.41 0.32
CA TYR A 113 -0.52 0.11 -0.15
C TYR A 113 -0.39 1.22 -1.20
N SER A 114 0.81 1.77 -1.39
CA SER A 114 1.13 2.78 -2.41
C SER A 114 1.64 2.15 -3.72
N GLY A 115 1.86 0.84 -3.74
CA GLY A 115 2.43 0.10 -4.88
C GLY A 115 3.96 0.12 -4.91
N ARG A 116 4.64 0.45 -3.80
CA ARG A 116 6.10 0.43 -3.69
C ARG A 116 6.58 -0.82 -2.98
N TRP A 117 7.70 -1.37 -3.45
CA TRP A 117 8.37 -2.47 -2.75
C TRP A 117 9.06 -1.94 -1.50
N VAL A 118 8.76 -2.54 -0.36
CA VAL A 118 9.39 -2.27 0.93
C VAL A 118 9.96 -3.55 1.53
N VAL A 119 10.97 -3.41 2.37
CA VAL A 119 11.45 -4.51 3.23
C VAL A 119 11.37 -4.09 4.69
N CYS A 120 10.97 -5.02 5.56
CA CYS A 120 11.05 -4.78 6.99
C CYS A 120 12.49 -5.01 7.47
N VAL A 121 13.11 -4.00 8.06
CA VAL A 121 14.45 -4.07 8.62
C VAL A 121 14.41 -3.95 10.14
N SER A 122 15.35 -4.63 10.81
CA SER A 122 15.62 -4.41 12.23
C SER A 122 16.70 -3.34 12.38
N MET A 123 16.31 -2.16 12.85
CA MET A 123 17.20 -1.01 13.06
C MET A 123 16.95 -0.41 14.45
N ASP A 124 18.00 -0.19 15.22
CA ASP A 124 17.95 0.42 16.56
C ASP A 124 16.91 -0.25 17.51
N GLY A 125 16.82 -1.59 17.47
CA GLY A 125 15.88 -2.36 18.29
C GLY A 125 14.41 -2.29 17.83
N THR A 126 14.13 -1.59 16.73
CA THR A 126 12.77 -1.44 16.16
C THR A 126 12.65 -2.11 14.80
N ARG A 127 11.41 -2.39 14.39
CA ARG A 127 11.08 -2.90 13.06
C ARG A 127 10.51 -1.77 12.22
N GLN A 128 11.16 -1.49 11.10
CA GLN A 128 10.79 -0.39 10.21
C GLN A 128 10.63 -0.91 8.79
N PHE A 129 9.58 -0.49 8.10
CA PHE A 129 9.42 -0.76 6.67
C PHE A 129 10.10 0.36 5.89
N VAL A 130 11.03 0.00 5.03
CA VAL A 130 11.80 0.95 4.22
C VAL A 130 11.66 0.62 2.74
N PRO A 131 11.59 1.64 1.86
CA PRO A 131 11.55 1.41 0.42
C PRO A 131 12.78 0.62 -0.06
N VAL A 132 12.60 -0.32 -0.98
CA VAL A 132 13.71 -1.10 -1.52
C VAL A 132 14.72 -0.22 -2.24
N GLU A 133 14.29 0.87 -2.87
CA GLU A 133 15.21 1.84 -3.50
C GLU A 133 16.23 2.47 -2.52
N ASP A 134 15.94 2.46 -1.22
CA ASP A 134 16.83 2.96 -0.17
C ASP A 134 17.68 1.86 0.47
N VAL A 135 17.63 0.62 -0.03
CA VAL A 135 18.29 -0.55 0.56
C VAL A 135 19.40 -1.09 -0.35
N THR A 136 20.60 -1.20 0.18
CA THR A 136 21.74 -1.87 -0.47
C THR A 136 22.01 -3.21 0.21
N VAL A 137 21.92 -4.31 -0.54
CA VAL A 137 22.20 -5.67 -0.04
C VAL A 137 23.70 -5.95 -0.09
N HIS A 138 24.25 -6.45 1.00
CA HIS A 138 25.64 -6.89 1.05
C HIS A 138 25.70 -8.40 0.86
N PRO A 139 26.51 -8.91 -0.09
CA PRO A 139 26.68 -10.34 -0.26
C PRO A 139 27.26 -10.94 1.03
N GLU A 140 26.74 -12.09 1.42
CA GLU A 140 27.30 -12.85 2.53
C GLU A 140 28.74 -13.23 2.13
N LYS A 141 29.74 -12.65 2.79
CA LYS A 141 31.12 -13.11 2.64
C LYS A 141 31.14 -14.56 3.14
N ARG A 142 31.21 -15.52 2.22
CA ARG A 142 31.58 -16.91 2.54
C ARG A 142 32.86 -16.84 3.37
N ARG A 143 32.77 -17.15 4.66
CA ARG A 143 33.94 -17.47 5.47
C ARG A 143 34.47 -18.78 4.90
N GLY A 144 35.62 -18.70 4.24
CA GLY A 144 36.45 -19.88 3.97
C GLY A 144 36.99 -20.48 5.26
#